data_AF-A0A090N539-F1
#
_entry.id   AF-A0A090N539-F1
#
_cell.length_a   1.000
_cell.length_b   1.000
_cell.length_c   1.000
_cell.angle_alpha   90.00
_cell.angle_beta   90.00
_cell.angle_gamma   90.00
#
_symmetry.space_group_name_H-M   'P 1'
#
loop_
_entity.id
_entity.type
_entity.pdbx_description
1 polymer ?
#
loop_
_entity_poly.entity_id
_entity_poly.type
_entity_poly.pdbx_seq_one_letter_code
_entity_poly.pdbx_strand_id
1 'polypeptide(L)'
;MAVIVVSIAVNTNMYSSGLTGLALLGIVGFGQNVKSFISTWTALELAMGAVARIQHLETTTASEHLPAEKETPPPDWPSAGHIVFEAVEASYRSDLPPVLKGISLQVFPGQRLGICGRTGRFVA
;
A
#
# COMPACT_ATOMS: atom_id res chain seq x y z
N MET A 1 21.51 31.37 14.53
CA MET A 1 21.47 32.53 13.60
C MET A 1 21.08 33.83 14.29
N ALA A 2 19.92 33.92 14.96
CA ALA A 2 19.54 35.14 15.72
C ALA A 2 20.59 35.57 16.78
N VAL A 3 21.14 34.61 17.53
CA VAL A 3 22.19 34.86 18.53
C VAL A 3 23.47 35.44 17.89
N ILE A 4 23.85 35.00 16.70
CA ILE A 4 25.07 35.44 16.00
C ILE A 4 24.93 36.92 15.57
N VAL A 5 23.74 37.31 15.11
CA VAL A 5 23.49 38.69 14.66
C VAL A 5 23.35 39.66 15.84
N VAL A 6 22.75 39.22 16.94
CA VAL A 6 22.75 40.01 18.19
C VAL A 6 24.19 40.23 18.68
N SER A 7 25.05 39.20 18.65
CA SER A 7 26.45 39.33 19.06
C SER A 7 27.26 40.27 18.16
N ILE A 8 27.05 40.24 16.83
CA ILE A 8 27.73 41.14 15.88
C ILE A 8 27.25 42.58 16.06
N ALA A 9 25.95 42.80 16.23
CA ALA A 9 25.38 44.14 16.42
C ALA A 9 25.77 44.79 17.76
N VAL A 10 26.05 43.99 18.79
CA VAL A 10 26.58 44.49 20.07
C VAL A 10 28.08 44.80 19.96
N ASN A 11 28.81 44.11 19.09
CA ASN A 11 30.26 44.27 18.94
C ASN A 11 30.65 45.42 17.99
N THR A 12 29.87 45.65 16.93
CA THR A 12 30.06 46.79 16.04
C THR A 12 29.20 47.95 16.53
N ASN A 13 29.83 48.97 17.12
CA ASN A 13 29.20 50.20 17.63
C ASN A 13 28.67 51.08 16.46
N MET A 14 27.82 50.50 15.59
CA MET A 14 27.34 51.08 14.34
C MET A 14 25.91 51.63 14.48
N TYR A 15 25.75 52.80 13.86
CA TYR A 15 24.70 53.79 13.97
C TYR A 15 23.28 53.28 13.62
N SER A 16 22.31 53.66 14.48
CA SER A 16 20.85 53.48 14.38
C SER A 16 20.29 52.10 14.79
N SER A 17 19.84 52.05 16.04
CA SER A 17 19.14 50.92 16.67
C SER A 17 17.94 50.37 15.86
N GLY A 18 17.31 51.20 15.01
CA GLY A 18 16.18 50.79 14.17
C GLY A 18 16.55 49.85 13.01
N LEU A 19 17.73 50.01 12.40
CA LEU A 19 18.18 49.16 11.29
C LEU A 19 18.53 47.74 11.76
N THR A 20 19.13 47.63 12.95
CA THR A 20 19.42 46.34 13.60
C THR A 20 18.13 45.56 13.90
N GLY A 21 17.07 46.25 14.36
CA GLY A 21 15.76 45.65 14.59
C GLY A 21 15.14 45.08 13.31
N LEU A 22 15.25 45.80 12.19
CA LEU A 22 14.77 45.34 10.88
C LEU A 22 15.54 44.11 10.39
N ALA A 23 16.88 44.11 10.55
CA ALA A 23 17.71 42.96 10.19
C ALA A 23 17.36 41.71 11.02
N LEU A 24 17.11 41.86 12.33
CA LEU A 24 16.68 40.77 13.21
C LEU A 24 15.32 40.20 12.77
N LEU A 25 14.35 41.07 12.46
CA LEU A 25 13.05 40.65 11.93
C LEU A 25 13.20 39.88 10.61
N GLY A 26 14.07 40.35 9.71
CA GLY A 26 14.38 39.68 8.46
C GLY A 26 14.94 38.26 8.66
N ILE A 27 15.83 38.07 9.64
CA ILE A 27 16.41 36.76 9.96
C ILE A 27 15.39 35.80 10.56
N VAL A 28 14.52 36.29 11.45
CA VAL A 28 13.42 35.49 12.01
C VAL A 28 12.48 35.06 10.88
N GLY A 29 12.10 35.99 10.00
CA GLY A 29 11.27 35.70 8.84
C GLY A 29 11.93 34.67 7.91
N PHE A 30 13.22 34.81 7.63
CA PHE A 30 13.97 33.83 6.82
C PHE A 30 13.97 32.45 7.46
N GLY A 31 14.22 32.35 8.77
CA GLY A 31 14.18 31.08 9.50
C GLY A 31 12.82 30.39 9.44
N GLN A 32 11.72 31.15 9.51
CA GLN A 32 10.36 30.62 9.33
C GLN A 32 10.14 30.10 7.90
N ASN A 33 10.61 30.83 6.89
CA ASN A 33 10.52 30.38 5.49
C ASN A 33 11.30 29.08 5.26
N VAL A 34 12.52 28.97 5.77
CA VAL A 34 13.33 27.74 5.68
C VAL A 34 12.63 26.57 6.38
N LYS A 35 12.08 26.79 7.58
CA LYS A 35 11.33 25.76 8.30
C LYS A 35 10.10 25.29 7.51
N SER A 36 9.34 26.25 6.97
CA SER A 36 8.18 25.94 6.14
C SER A 36 8.58 25.16 4.90
N PHE A 37 9.67 25.56 4.23
CA PHE A 37 10.18 24.88 3.04
C PHE A 37 10.57 23.43 3.33
N ILE A 38 11.32 23.18 4.41
CA ILE A 38 11.71 21.83 4.82
C ILE A 38 10.47 20.99 5.12
N SER A 39 9.49 21.54 5.86
CA SER A 39 8.26 20.83 6.18
C SER A 39 7.46 20.45 4.94
N THR A 40 7.30 21.38 3.98
CA THR A 40 6.62 21.12 2.71
C THR A 40 7.37 20.09 1.88
N TRP A 41 8.70 20.18 1.84
CA TRP A 41 9.55 19.21 1.15
C TRP A 41 9.39 17.80 1.73
N THR A 42 9.45 17.65 3.05
CA THR A 42 9.23 16.36 3.72
C THR A 42 7.83 15.81 3.45
N ALA A 43 6.80 16.66 3.44
CA ALA A 43 5.45 16.25 3.11
C ALA A 43 5.33 15.74 1.66
N LEU A 44 6.02 16.41 0.71
CA LEU A 44 6.08 15.97 -0.68
C LEU A 44 6.76 14.60 -0.82
N GLU A 45 7.92 14.43 -0.17
CA GLU A 45 8.66 13.15 -0.17
C GLU A 45 7.79 12.00 0.36
N LEU A 46 7.07 12.23 1.46
CA LEU A 46 6.17 11.24 2.03
C LEU A 46 5.01 10.88 1.08
N ALA A 47 4.44 11.89 0.40
CA ALA A 47 3.39 11.68 -0.58
C ALA A 47 3.89 10.86 -1.79
N MET A 48 5.08 11.18 -2.31
CA MET A 48 5.70 10.42 -3.40
C MET A 48 5.95 8.95 -3.00
N GLY A 49 6.45 8.71 -1.78
CA GLY A 49 6.64 7.36 -1.26
C GLY A 49 5.33 6.58 -1.11
N ALA A 50 4.23 7.24 -0.76
CA ALA A 50 2.91 6.61 -0.72
C ALA A 50 2.41 6.21 -2.12
N VAL A 51 2.55 7.10 -3.11
CA VAL A 51 2.19 6.82 -4.51
C VAL A 51 3.02 5.67 -5.06
N ALA A 52 4.33 5.65 -4.81
CA ALA A 52 5.21 4.58 -5.26
C ALA A 52 4.79 3.21 -4.70
N ARG A 53 4.36 3.13 -3.44
CA ARG A 53 3.85 1.88 -2.85
C ARG A 53 2.56 1.42 -3.51
N ILE A 54 1.63 2.33 -3.80
CA ILE A 54 0.38 2.00 -4.48
C ILE A 54 0.65 1.49 -5.90
N GLN A 55 1.50 2.19 -6.64
CA GLN A 55 1.90 1.78 -7.99
C GLN A 55 2.62 0.42 -7.98
N HIS A 56 3.44 0.16 -6.96
CA HIS A 56 4.10 -1.14 -6.80
C HIS A 56 3.08 -2.26 -6.56
N LEU A 57 2.04 -2.02 -5.74
CA LEU A 57 0.98 -3.00 -5.54
C LEU A 57 0.19 -3.26 -6.81
N GLU A 58 -0.15 -2.22 -7.57
CA GLU A 58 -0.84 -2.36 -8.86
C GLU A 58 -0.03 -3.18 -9.87
N THR A 59 1.28 -2.93 -9.97
CA THR A 59 2.15 -3.59 -10.95
C THR A 59 2.59 -5.00 -10.54
N THR A 60 2.72 -5.27 -9.24
CA THR A 60 3.25 -6.54 -8.72
C THR A 60 2.15 -7.54 -8.38
N THR A 61 0.94 -7.06 -8.05
CA THR A 61 -0.16 -7.96 -7.73
C THR A 61 -0.73 -8.53 -9.01
N ALA A 62 -0.58 -9.84 -9.21
CA ALA A 62 -1.24 -10.52 -10.31
C ALA A 62 -2.76 -10.36 -10.17
N SER A 63 -3.43 -9.97 -11.26
CA SER A 63 -4.89 -9.93 -11.32
C SER A 63 -5.43 -11.34 -11.17
N GLU A 64 -6.34 -11.55 -10.21
CA GLU A 64 -7.11 -12.79 -10.09
C GLU A 64 -8.02 -12.96 -11.31
N HIS A 65 -8.50 -11.85 -11.88
CA HIS A 65 -9.22 -11.87 -13.15
C HIS A 65 -8.26 -12.13 -14.29
N LEU A 66 -8.22 -13.38 -14.75
CA LEU A 66 -7.37 -13.80 -15.86
C LEU A 66 -7.98 -13.30 -17.18
N PRO A 67 -7.17 -12.90 -18.18
CA PRO A 67 -7.68 -12.43 -19.48
C PRO A 67 -8.55 -13.46 -20.22
N ALA A 68 -8.51 -14.73 -19.81
CA ALA A 68 -9.30 -15.83 -20.35
C ALA A 68 -10.71 -15.92 -19.73
N GLU A 69 -10.96 -15.30 -18.57
CA GLU A 69 -12.25 -15.31 -17.86
C GLU A 69 -13.24 -14.31 -18.47
N LYS A 70 -13.59 -14.49 -19.74
CA LYS A 70 -14.53 -13.61 -20.45
C LYS A 70 -15.97 -14.09 -20.37
N GLU A 71 -16.19 -15.29 -19.84
CA GLU A 71 -17.52 -15.86 -19.75
C GLU A 71 -18.28 -15.25 -18.59
N THR A 72 -19.24 -14.39 -18.92
CA THR A 72 -20.26 -13.96 -17.97
C THR A 72 -21.31 -15.07 -17.89
N PRO A 73 -21.59 -15.59 -16.67
CA PRO A 73 -22.61 -16.62 -16.55
C PRO A 73 -23.98 -16.06 -16.96
N PRO A 74 -24.88 -16.88 -17.51
CA PRO A 74 -26.24 -16.46 -17.84
C PRO A 74 -27.01 -15.89 -16.64
N PRO A 75 -28.06 -15.09 -16.85
CA PRO A 75 -28.86 -14.51 -15.76
C PRO A 75 -29.46 -15.56 -14.82
N ASP A 76 -29.76 -16.74 -15.34
CA ASP A 76 -30.37 -17.84 -14.62
C ASP A 76 -29.33 -18.76 -13.94
N TRP A 77 -28.04 -18.38 -13.95
CA TRP A 77 -27.00 -19.13 -13.26
C TRP A 77 -27.00 -18.81 -11.75
N PRO A 78 -26.87 -19.82 -10.87
CA PRO A 78 -26.85 -21.26 -11.14
C PRO A 78 -28.26 -21.84 -11.12
N SER A 79 -28.73 -22.42 -12.24
CA SER A 79 -30.12 -22.85 -12.43
C SER A 79 -30.47 -24.15 -11.71
N ALA A 80 -29.52 -25.08 -11.56
CA ALA A 80 -29.72 -26.33 -10.83
C ALA A 80 -28.80 -26.47 -9.61
N GLY A 81 -27.77 -25.64 -9.44
CA GLY A 81 -26.83 -25.76 -8.31
C GLY A 81 -26.07 -27.09 -8.26
N HIS A 82 -25.99 -27.81 -9.38
CA HIS A 82 -25.21 -29.03 -9.52
C HIS A 82 -23.74 -28.69 -9.69
N ILE A 83 -22.88 -29.19 -8.80
CA ILE A 83 -21.45 -28.87 -8.78
C ILE A 83 -20.65 -30.15 -9.03
N VAL A 84 -19.73 -30.12 -10.00
CA VAL A 84 -18.84 -31.23 -10.32
C VAL A 84 -17.41 -30.75 -10.20
N PHE A 85 -16.61 -31.47 -9.41
CA PHE A 85 -15.16 -31.36 -9.37
C PHE A 85 -14.61 -32.61 -10.06
N GLU A 86 -13.78 -32.43 -11.07
CA GLU A 86 -13.13 -33.52 -11.81
C GLU A 86 -11.62 -33.38 -11.70
N ALA A 87 -10.96 -34.36 -11.07
CA ALA A 87 -9.51 -34.43 -10.92
C ALA A 87 -8.85 -33.11 -10.46
N VAL A 88 -9.47 -32.42 -9.50
CA VAL A 88 -9.03 -31.09 -9.09
C VAL A 88 -7.74 -31.17 -8.27
N GLU A 89 -6.76 -30.41 -8.72
CA GLU A 89 -5.47 -30.19 -8.05
C GLU A 89 -5.32 -28.73 -7.66
N ALA A 90 -4.79 -28.48 -6.47
CA ALA A 90 -4.56 -27.11 -5.99
C ALA A 90 -3.25 -27.03 -5.19
N SER A 91 -2.47 -26.00 -5.45
CA SER A 91 -1.25 -25.65 -4.72
C SER A 91 -1.32 -24.19 -4.25
N TYR A 92 -0.66 -23.89 -3.13
CA TYR A 92 -0.57 -22.52 -2.62
C TYR A 92 0.35 -21.63 -3.46
N ARG A 93 1.30 -22.22 -4.16
CA ARG A 93 2.21 -21.55 -5.08
C ARG A 93 2.56 -22.50 -6.22
N SER A 94 2.95 -21.94 -7.36
CA SER A 94 3.33 -22.70 -8.55
C SER A 94 4.60 -23.53 -8.37
N ASP A 95 5.47 -23.17 -7.42
CA ASP A 95 6.72 -23.86 -7.10
C ASP A 95 6.56 -24.97 -6.04
N LEU A 96 5.41 -25.06 -5.38
CA LEU A 96 5.15 -26.10 -4.38
C LEU A 96 4.37 -27.27 -4.95
N PRO A 97 4.58 -28.50 -4.41
CA PRO A 97 3.76 -29.64 -4.78
C PRO A 97 2.29 -29.39 -4.43
N PRO A 98 1.35 -29.92 -5.23
CA PRO A 98 -0.07 -29.77 -4.99
C PRO A 98 -0.48 -30.41 -3.67
N VAL A 99 -1.30 -29.67 -2.93
CA VAL A 99 -1.84 -30.05 -1.62
C VAL A 99 -3.15 -30.81 -1.80
N LEU A 100 -4.01 -30.37 -2.72
CA LEU A 100 -5.12 -31.17 -3.23
C LEU A 100 -4.63 -31.96 -4.45
N LYS A 101 -4.81 -33.28 -4.44
CA LYS A 101 -4.35 -34.18 -5.51
C LYS A 101 -5.52 -34.95 -6.08
N GLY A 102 -5.95 -34.59 -7.29
CA GLY A 102 -6.91 -35.35 -8.09
C GLY A 102 -8.27 -35.57 -7.44
N ILE A 103 -8.80 -34.59 -6.70
CA ILE A 103 -10.08 -34.75 -6.01
C ILE A 103 -11.22 -34.70 -7.04
N SER A 104 -12.03 -35.75 -7.07
CA SER A 104 -13.23 -35.82 -7.89
C SER A 104 -14.44 -36.00 -6.99
N LEU A 105 -15.39 -35.06 -7.05
CA LEU A 105 -16.62 -35.11 -6.26
C LEU A 105 -17.78 -34.46 -7.02
N GLN A 106 -18.98 -34.97 -6.82
CA GLN A 106 -20.20 -34.47 -7.44
C GLN A 106 -21.23 -34.15 -6.36
N VAL A 107 -21.79 -32.94 -6.41
CA VAL A 107 -22.81 -32.46 -5.48
C VAL A 107 -24.10 -32.23 -6.26
N PHE A 108 -25.14 -32.97 -5.88
CA PHE A 108 -26.44 -32.86 -6.51
C PHE A 108 -27.27 -31.69 -5.96
N PRO A 109 -28.21 -31.15 -6.77
CA PRO A 109 -29.13 -30.10 -6.33
C PRO A 109 -29.85 -30.48 -5.03
N GLY A 110 -29.83 -29.59 -4.03
CA GLY A 110 -30.50 -29.81 -2.74
C GLY A 110 -29.77 -30.75 -1.77
N GLN A 111 -28.58 -31.24 -2.12
CA GLN A 111 -27.77 -32.07 -1.23
C GLN A 111 -27.01 -31.22 -0.19
N ARG A 112 -26.99 -31.69 1.06
CA ARG A 112 -26.15 -31.10 2.12
C ARG A 112 -24.89 -31.95 2.28
N LEU A 113 -23.72 -31.36 2.05
CA LEU A 113 -22.43 -32.01 2.17
C LEU A 113 -21.69 -31.48 3.42
N GLY A 114 -21.10 -32.39 4.20
CA GLY A 114 -20.19 -32.03 5.29
C GLY A 114 -18.76 -32.43 4.93
N ILE A 115 -17.84 -31.47 4.98
CA ILE A 115 -16.41 -31.74 4.79
C ILE A 115 -15.79 -31.97 6.18
N CYS A 116 -15.28 -33.18 6.41
CA CYS A 116 -14.60 -33.53 7.67
C CYS A 116 -13.14 -33.87 7.38
N GLY A 117 -12.23 -33.35 8.21
CA GLY A 117 -10.80 -33.61 8.08
C GLY A 117 -10.04 -33.26 9.36
N ARG A 118 -8.88 -33.90 9.57
CA ARG A 118 -7.96 -33.53 10.66
C ARG A 118 -7.32 -32.19 10.31
N THR A 119 -7.31 -31.25 11.26
CA THR A 119 -6.66 -29.94 11.10
C THR A 119 -5.22 -30.12 10.60
N GLY A 120 -4.92 -29.59 9.41
CA GLY A 120 -3.55 -29.53 8.88
C GLY A 120 -2.97 -30.79 8.24
N ARG A 121 -3.74 -31.86 7.96
CA ARG A 121 -3.24 -32.97 7.13
C ARG A 121 -4.00 -33.08 5.80
N PHE A 122 -3.44 -32.46 4.78
CA PHE A 122 -3.46 -33.00 3.42
C PHE A 122 -2.17 -33.81 3.27
N VAL A 123 -2.21 -35.08 3.65
CA VAL A 123 -1.08 -35.99 3.49
C VAL A 123 -1.38 -36.90 2.31
N ALA A 124 -0.37 -37.01 1.46
CA ALA A 124 -0.25 -37.82 0.26
C ALA A 124 -0.66 -39.28 0.42
#